data_AF-A0A9X3T9X3-F1
#
_entry.id   AF-A0A9X3T9X3-F1
#
_cell.length_a   1.000
_cell.length_b   1.000
_cell.length_c   1.000
_cell.angle_alpha   90.00
_cell.angle_beta   90.00
_cell.angle_gamma   90.00
#
_symmetry.space_group_name_H-M   'P 1'
#
loop_
_entity.id
_entity.type
_entity.pdbx_description
1 polymer ?
#
loop_
_entity_poly.entity_id
_entity_poly.type
_entity_poly.pdbx_seq_one_letter_code
_entity_poly.pdbx_strand_id
1 'polypeptide(L)'
;MDNQTGDYVNTSATRRVETALARLAEADRPEAWIAVRDPGDVLAEAARVDAAVAAGGDLPLAGTVFAAKDNIDVAGLPTTAAAPSFAYRPVRDATAVARLRAAGAICLGKTNLDQFATGLVGTRSPFGAVRAAADAALISGGSSSGSAVAVALGIADFALGTDTAGSGRVPAALNGLIGIKATLGLVPVDGVVPACASYDCLTVFAPDLALATTAMRTMTGPSTLDPASRVWPADAPLAAPPVPRVAVPRAAALAPLDPDFQPLWEAAVKECRAAGAEIAPIDVQPLLDAALLLYEGALVAERFAAFGAHLDSDDADPTVAAIVRSAAAFSGADLVADQQRLRAVRREAATLLEGFDALLLPTAPLHPTLDAVAADPIGVNARMGTYTNFVNLLDMAAVAVPAGTAGTKGFGVSLIVPAFHDQVALDLAARLQRTDPPLYVTEGADLVVFGAHLTGMPLNHQLTGLGARYTGDILTAPAYRMYALDTVPPKPLVVRTGTGGASLPGERWRLSPAALGAFLAALPAPMSLGKVELADGTWATGFTAAEASGTDITAAGGWREHLRP
;
A
#
# COMPACT_ATOMS: atom_id res chain seq x y z
N MET A 1 5.33 -1.36 25.07
CA MET A 1 6.56 -1.72 24.34
C MET A 1 7.09 -0.43 23.76
N ASP A 2 8.32 -0.05 24.11
CA ASP A 2 8.95 1.15 23.57
C ASP A 2 9.01 1.04 22.04
N ASN A 3 8.33 1.97 21.37
CA ASN A 3 8.26 2.05 19.93
C ASN A 3 9.60 2.61 19.42
N GLN A 4 10.57 1.72 19.16
CA GLN A 4 11.82 2.08 18.48
C GLN A 4 11.54 2.30 16.99
N THR A 5 10.85 3.39 16.66
CA THR A 5 10.77 3.87 15.28
C THR A 5 12.00 4.74 14.99
N GLY A 6 12.75 4.39 13.93
CA GLY A 6 13.46 5.42 13.15
C GLY A 6 14.97 5.32 12.95
N ASP A 7 15.68 4.25 13.31
CA ASP A 7 17.15 4.18 13.06
C ASP A 7 17.57 2.92 12.28
N TYR A 8 16.85 2.61 11.20
CA TYR A 8 17.22 1.53 10.27
C TYR A 8 18.52 1.86 9.50
N VAL A 9 18.80 3.15 9.29
CA VAL A 9 19.88 3.63 8.41
C VAL A 9 21.27 3.55 9.05
N ASN A 10 21.36 3.47 10.38
CA ASN A 10 22.63 3.58 11.11
C ASN A 10 23.11 2.27 11.77
N THR A 11 22.36 1.18 11.60
CA THR A 11 22.70 -0.14 12.13
C THR A 11 23.14 -1.06 11.00
N SER A 12 24.31 -1.68 11.11
CA SER A 12 24.80 -2.68 10.13
C SER A 12 23.79 -3.82 9.95
N ALA A 13 23.67 -4.32 8.72
CA ALA A 13 22.86 -5.48 8.38
C ALA A 13 23.22 -6.71 9.20
N THR A 14 24.51 -6.94 9.49
CA THR A 14 24.95 -8.06 10.34
C THR A 14 24.31 -8.00 11.73
N ARG A 15 24.41 -6.85 12.40
CA ARG A 15 23.79 -6.63 13.73
C ARG A 15 22.27 -6.78 13.72
N ARG A 16 21.61 -6.36 12.63
CA ARG A 16 20.16 -6.51 12.46
C ARG A 16 19.77 -7.98 12.33
N VAL A 17 20.53 -8.76 11.57
CA VAL A 17 20.35 -10.22 11.49
C VAL A 17 20.61 -10.90 12.84
N GLU A 18 21.67 -10.55 13.56
CA GLU A 18 21.93 -11.09 14.91
C GLU A 18 20.76 -10.82 15.86
N THR A 19 20.22 -9.60 15.82
CA THR A 19 19.05 -9.21 16.62
C THR A 19 17.81 -10.01 16.23
N ALA A 20 17.56 -10.16 14.93
CA ALA A 20 16.44 -10.95 14.40
C ALA A 20 16.52 -12.42 14.82
N LEU A 21 17.71 -13.04 14.72
CA LEU A 21 17.94 -14.43 15.15
C LEU A 21 17.76 -14.62 16.66
N ALA A 22 18.23 -13.66 17.47
CA ALA A 22 18.00 -13.68 18.91
C ALA A 22 16.50 -13.57 19.25
N ARG A 23 15.78 -12.65 18.59
CA ARG A 23 14.32 -12.50 18.76
C ARG A 23 13.54 -13.72 18.29
N LEU A 24 13.95 -14.35 17.19
CA LEU A 24 13.36 -15.59 16.70
C LEU A 24 13.44 -16.70 17.77
N ALA A 25 14.61 -16.85 18.41
CA ALA A 25 14.82 -17.84 19.46
C ALA A 25 14.06 -17.50 20.75
N GLU A 26 13.99 -16.23 21.14
CA GLU A 26 13.28 -15.78 22.34
C GLU A 26 11.76 -15.91 22.22
N ALA A 27 11.20 -15.60 21.05
CA ALA A 27 9.76 -15.58 20.84
C ALA A 27 9.12 -16.98 20.90
N ASP A 28 9.88 -18.03 20.56
CA ASP A 28 9.46 -19.44 20.56
C ASP A 28 8.07 -19.64 19.91
N ARG A 29 7.96 -19.17 18.66
CA ARG A 29 6.76 -19.28 17.82
C ARG A 29 7.00 -20.19 16.61
N PRO A 30 7.32 -21.48 16.81
CA PRO A 30 7.61 -22.38 15.70
C PRO A 30 6.44 -22.48 14.72
N GLU A 31 5.20 -22.29 15.17
CA GLU A 31 4.02 -22.31 14.30
C GLU A 31 3.99 -21.16 13.28
N ALA A 32 4.73 -20.06 13.50
CA ALA A 32 4.76 -18.92 12.59
C ALA A 32 5.71 -19.14 11.38
N TRP A 33 6.55 -20.17 11.41
CA TRP A 33 7.61 -20.41 10.44
C TRP A 33 7.53 -21.83 9.87
N ILE A 34 7.59 -21.96 8.54
CA ILE A 34 7.69 -23.28 7.88
C ILE A 34 9.16 -23.64 7.65
N ALA A 35 9.99 -22.66 7.28
CA ALA A 35 11.42 -22.86 7.10
C ALA A 35 12.17 -21.58 7.49
N VAL A 36 13.27 -21.74 8.23
CA VAL A 36 14.21 -20.65 8.55
C VAL A 36 15.52 -20.97 7.85
N ARG A 37 16.19 -19.94 7.32
CA ARG A 37 17.50 -20.11 6.67
C ARG A 37 18.58 -20.42 7.71
N ASP A 38 19.65 -21.06 7.26
CA ASP A 38 20.83 -21.28 8.09
C ASP A 38 21.38 -19.93 8.61
N PRO A 39 21.58 -19.76 9.93
CA PRO A 39 22.09 -18.52 10.50
C PRO A 39 23.43 -18.06 9.88
N GLY A 40 24.32 -18.99 9.55
CA GLY A 40 25.60 -18.69 8.92
C GLY A 40 25.43 -18.09 7.52
N ASP A 41 24.52 -18.65 6.71
CA ASP A 41 24.20 -18.13 5.39
C ASP A 41 23.59 -16.73 5.45
N VAL A 42 22.68 -16.49 6.40
CA VAL A 42 22.02 -15.18 6.58
C VAL A 42 23.03 -14.13 7.05
N LEU A 43 23.91 -14.47 8.00
CA LEU A 43 24.98 -13.58 8.47
C LEU A 43 26.01 -13.29 7.37
N ALA A 44 26.36 -14.28 6.55
CA ALA A 44 27.26 -14.09 5.41
C ALA A 44 26.64 -13.21 4.30
N GLU A 45 25.33 -13.29 4.08
CA GLU A 45 24.62 -12.32 3.22
C GLU A 45 24.61 -10.92 3.82
N ALA A 46 24.39 -10.81 5.12
CA ALA A 46 24.41 -9.52 5.83
C ALA A 46 25.77 -8.81 5.74
N ALA A 47 26.87 -9.54 5.96
CA ALA A 47 28.21 -9.00 5.84
C ALA A 47 28.51 -8.50 4.41
N ARG A 48 27.94 -9.12 3.37
CA ARG A 48 28.06 -8.63 1.98
C ARG A 48 27.29 -7.34 1.75
N VAL A 49 26.10 -7.21 2.33
CA VAL A 49 25.33 -5.95 2.29
C VAL A 49 26.10 -4.84 3.00
N ASP A 50 26.64 -5.11 4.20
CA ASP A 50 27.46 -4.14 4.94
C ASP A 50 28.69 -3.69 4.13
N ALA A 51 29.39 -4.62 3.48
CA ALA A 51 30.52 -4.30 2.61
C ALA A 51 30.10 -3.45 1.39
N ALA A 52 28.93 -3.71 0.79
CA ALA A 52 28.42 -2.93 -0.33
C ALA A 52 28.05 -1.50 0.09
N VAL A 53 27.41 -1.33 1.26
CA VAL A 53 27.12 0.00 1.84
C VAL A 53 28.42 0.75 2.14
N ALA A 54 29.40 0.09 2.76
CA ALA A 54 30.71 0.69 3.05
C ALA A 54 31.47 1.11 1.79
N ALA A 55 31.22 0.45 0.65
CA ALA A 55 31.76 0.81 -0.66
C ALA A 55 30.97 1.93 -1.37
N GLY A 56 29.94 2.50 -0.73
CA GLY A 56 29.11 3.59 -1.28
C GLY A 56 27.92 3.12 -2.11
N GLY A 57 27.50 1.86 -1.98
CA GLY A 57 26.30 1.35 -2.65
C GLY A 57 25.02 2.00 -2.11
N ASP A 58 24.13 2.42 -3.01
CA ASP A 58 22.79 2.92 -2.68
C ASP A 58 21.80 1.75 -2.58
N LEU A 59 21.60 1.26 -1.36
CA LEU A 59 20.77 0.11 -1.04
C LEU A 59 19.66 0.57 -0.07
N PRO A 60 18.46 0.92 -0.56
CA PRO A 60 17.45 1.62 0.24
C PRO A 60 16.83 0.77 1.37
N LEU A 61 17.09 -0.55 1.37
CA LEU A 61 16.66 -1.48 2.39
C LEU A 61 17.85 -2.19 3.08
N ALA A 62 19.08 -1.71 2.87
CA ALA A 62 20.22 -2.22 3.63
C ALA A 62 19.96 -2.06 5.13
N GLY A 63 20.32 -3.10 5.89
CA GLY A 63 20.05 -3.14 7.32
C GLY A 63 18.66 -3.64 7.71
N THR A 64 17.83 -4.06 6.75
CA THR A 64 16.49 -4.62 7.05
C THR A 64 16.44 -6.14 6.87
N VAL A 65 15.70 -6.80 7.76
CA VAL A 65 15.40 -8.23 7.72
C VAL A 65 13.93 -8.42 7.40
N PHE A 66 13.62 -9.32 6.47
CA PHE A 66 12.24 -9.62 6.11
C PHE A 66 11.91 -11.11 6.13
N ALA A 67 10.62 -11.40 6.33
CA ALA A 67 10.08 -12.74 6.20
C ALA A 67 9.19 -12.85 4.94
N ALA A 68 9.15 -14.00 4.30
CA ALA A 68 8.32 -14.22 3.11
C ALA A 68 7.30 -15.32 3.36
N LYS A 69 6.01 -15.08 3.10
CA LYS A 69 4.98 -16.12 3.14
C LYS A 69 5.38 -17.32 2.28
N ASP A 70 5.15 -18.54 2.76
CA ASP A 70 5.63 -19.75 2.11
C ASP A 70 4.87 -20.16 0.82
N ASN A 71 4.03 -19.28 0.28
CA ASN A 71 3.55 -19.37 -1.09
C ASN A 71 4.33 -18.44 -2.06
N ILE A 72 5.42 -17.82 -1.61
CA ILE A 72 6.29 -16.94 -2.39
C ILE A 72 7.66 -17.60 -2.53
N ASP A 73 8.17 -17.66 -3.75
CA ASP A 73 9.46 -18.28 -4.05
C ASP A 73 10.63 -17.46 -3.52
N VAL A 74 11.48 -18.15 -2.75
CA VAL A 74 12.78 -17.67 -2.29
C VAL A 74 13.79 -18.77 -2.60
N ALA A 75 14.72 -18.51 -3.51
CA ALA A 75 15.74 -19.46 -3.92
C ALA A 75 16.55 -19.94 -2.72
N GLY A 76 16.75 -21.26 -2.62
CA GLY A 76 17.42 -21.92 -1.51
C GLY A 76 16.48 -22.47 -0.42
N LEU A 77 15.23 -22.01 -0.36
CA LEU A 77 14.19 -22.53 0.54
C LEU A 77 13.11 -23.26 -0.25
N PRO A 78 12.48 -24.31 0.30
CA PRO A 78 11.30 -24.88 -0.34
C PRO A 78 10.14 -23.86 -0.34
N THR A 79 9.20 -24.03 -1.27
CA THR A 79 7.89 -23.39 -1.28
C THR A 79 6.85 -24.50 -1.12
N THR A 80 6.02 -24.44 -0.09
CA THR A 80 5.03 -25.49 0.23
C THR A 80 3.58 -25.01 0.17
N ALA A 81 3.34 -23.70 0.22
CA ALA A 81 2.00 -23.14 0.39
C ALA A 81 1.23 -23.76 1.59
N ALA A 82 1.96 -24.13 2.66
CA ALA A 82 1.48 -24.85 3.83
C ALA A 82 0.88 -26.25 3.52
N ALA A 83 1.36 -26.90 2.47
CA ALA A 83 1.08 -28.29 2.15
C ALA A 83 2.42 -29.04 1.97
N PRO A 84 2.89 -29.81 2.97
CA PRO A 84 4.10 -30.63 2.85
C PRO A 84 4.22 -31.42 1.54
N SER A 85 3.12 -31.99 1.04
CA SER A 85 3.10 -32.78 -0.20
C SER A 85 3.23 -31.95 -1.48
N PHE A 86 2.95 -30.63 -1.42
CA PHE A 86 3.10 -29.69 -2.52
C PHE A 86 4.53 -29.14 -2.67
N ALA A 87 5.42 -29.45 -1.73
CA ALA A 87 6.73 -28.82 -1.62
C ALA A 87 7.56 -28.94 -2.91
N TYR A 88 8.05 -27.82 -3.42
CA TYR A 88 9.07 -27.76 -4.46
C TYR A 88 10.20 -26.81 -4.08
N ARG A 89 11.33 -26.90 -4.77
CA ARG A 89 12.45 -25.97 -4.60
C ARG A 89 12.53 -25.04 -5.82
N PRO A 90 12.24 -23.73 -5.67
CA PRO A 90 12.33 -22.79 -6.77
C PRO A 90 13.79 -22.60 -7.20
N VAL A 91 13.99 -22.51 -8.51
CA VAL A 91 15.31 -22.28 -9.12
C VAL A 91 15.76 -20.81 -8.98
N ARG A 92 14.80 -19.90 -8.80
CA ARG A 92 15.02 -18.45 -8.70
C ARG A 92 14.08 -17.85 -7.66
N ASP A 93 14.44 -16.68 -7.16
CA ASP A 93 13.52 -15.85 -6.38
C ASP A 93 12.30 -15.44 -7.25
N ALA A 94 11.14 -15.24 -6.59
CA ALA A 94 10.07 -14.41 -7.15
C ALA A 94 10.63 -13.03 -7.49
N THR A 95 10.14 -12.37 -8.55
CA THR A 95 10.68 -11.06 -8.98
C THR A 95 10.65 -10.03 -7.84
N ALA A 96 9.58 -10.02 -7.05
CA ALA A 96 9.45 -9.15 -5.89
C ALA A 96 10.54 -9.41 -4.82
N VAL A 97 10.82 -10.68 -4.52
CA VAL A 97 11.88 -11.09 -3.57
C VAL A 97 13.26 -10.69 -4.11
N ALA A 98 13.53 -10.93 -5.40
CA ALA A 98 14.77 -10.55 -6.04
C ALA A 98 15.04 -9.05 -5.95
N ARG A 99 14.01 -8.22 -6.17
CA ARG A 99 14.08 -6.75 -6.05
C ARG A 99 14.41 -6.30 -4.63
N LEU A 100 13.77 -6.90 -3.62
CA LEU A 100 14.05 -6.57 -2.21
C LEU A 100 15.48 -6.93 -1.80
N ARG A 101 15.95 -8.13 -2.20
CA ARG A 101 17.34 -8.55 -1.93
C ARG A 101 18.35 -7.68 -2.65
N ALA A 102 18.07 -7.29 -3.89
CA ALA A 102 18.90 -6.35 -4.64
C ALA A 102 18.96 -4.95 -3.98
N ALA A 103 17.91 -4.55 -3.26
CA ALA A 103 17.86 -3.33 -2.46
C ALA A 103 18.53 -3.47 -1.07
N GLY A 104 19.12 -4.62 -0.76
CA GLY A 104 19.85 -4.87 0.49
C GLY A 104 19.04 -5.50 1.62
N ALA A 105 17.77 -5.86 1.40
CA ALA A 105 16.96 -6.55 2.39
C ALA A 105 17.33 -8.03 2.51
N ILE A 106 17.32 -8.58 3.72
CA ILE A 106 17.75 -9.96 3.98
C ILE A 106 16.55 -10.82 4.35
N CYS A 107 16.27 -11.85 3.54
CA CYS A 107 15.20 -12.80 3.86
C CYS A 107 15.65 -13.72 5.00
N LEU A 108 14.88 -13.81 6.09
CA LEU A 108 15.16 -14.70 7.21
C LEU A 108 14.60 -16.13 6.99
N GLY A 109 13.46 -16.24 6.31
CA GLY A 109 12.79 -17.53 6.14
C GLY A 109 11.40 -17.44 5.53
N LYS A 110 10.77 -18.60 5.43
CA LYS A 110 9.41 -18.82 4.93
C LYS A 110 8.41 -18.90 6.09
N THR A 111 7.43 -18.02 6.11
CA THR A 111 6.40 -17.94 7.17
C THR A 111 5.18 -18.81 6.85
N ASN A 112 4.55 -19.32 7.90
CA ASN A 112 3.35 -20.14 7.81
C ASN A 112 2.14 -19.33 7.27
N LEU A 113 1.15 -20.05 6.74
CA LEU A 113 -0.07 -19.52 6.14
C LEU A 113 -1.25 -20.47 6.29
N ASP A 114 -2.49 -19.98 6.14
CA ASP A 114 -3.60 -20.87 5.81
C ASP A 114 -3.30 -21.57 4.46
N GLN A 115 -3.50 -22.88 4.38
CA GLN A 115 -3.10 -23.72 3.27
C GLN A 115 -3.64 -23.22 1.93
N PHE A 116 -2.74 -23.15 0.93
CA PHE A 116 -2.97 -22.56 -0.40
C PHE A 116 -3.56 -21.15 -0.35
N ALA A 117 -3.20 -20.38 0.67
CA ALA A 117 -3.73 -19.03 0.94
C ALA A 117 -5.28 -18.99 0.98
N THR A 118 -5.91 -20.02 1.54
CA THR A 118 -7.38 -20.15 1.60
C THR A 118 -7.91 -19.97 3.02
N GLY A 119 -7.93 -18.71 3.48
CA GLY A 119 -8.48 -18.35 4.78
C GLY A 119 -8.15 -16.93 5.21
N LEU A 120 -8.86 -16.47 6.23
CA LEU A 120 -8.67 -15.21 6.92
C LEU A 120 -8.41 -15.42 8.42
N VAL A 121 -8.08 -16.65 8.82
CA VAL A 121 -8.02 -17.05 10.24
C VAL A 121 -6.63 -17.44 10.72
N GLY A 122 -5.75 -17.99 9.86
CA GLY A 122 -4.40 -18.41 10.22
C GLY A 122 -4.32 -19.76 10.93
N THR A 123 -5.41 -20.53 10.95
CA THR A 123 -5.55 -21.80 11.66
C THR A 123 -5.58 -23.04 10.76
N ARG A 124 -5.64 -22.85 9.43
CA ARG A 124 -5.81 -23.92 8.43
C ARG A 124 -4.48 -24.38 7.88
N SER A 125 -3.57 -24.79 8.77
CA SER A 125 -2.23 -25.22 8.39
C SER A 125 -1.83 -26.50 9.14
N PRO A 126 -1.33 -27.53 8.43
CA PRO A 126 -0.76 -28.71 9.09
C PRO A 126 0.51 -28.38 9.88
N PHE A 127 1.13 -27.21 9.67
CA PHE A 127 2.26 -26.70 10.45
C PHE A 127 1.83 -26.04 11.77
N GLY A 128 0.53 -26.01 12.07
CA GLY A 128 -0.03 -25.48 13.30
C GLY A 128 -0.77 -24.16 13.12
N ALA A 129 -1.74 -23.92 14.00
CA ALA A 129 -2.51 -22.69 14.05
C ALA A 129 -1.68 -21.55 14.62
N VAL A 130 -1.57 -20.45 13.86
CA VAL A 130 -0.76 -19.30 14.27
C VAL A 130 -1.56 -18.41 15.22
N ARG A 131 -1.01 -18.20 16.41
CA ARG A 131 -1.63 -17.39 17.47
C ARG A 131 -1.33 -15.90 17.27
N ALA A 132 -2.19 -15.01 17.74
CA ALA A 132 -1.88 -13.57 17.69
C ALA A 132 -0.60 -13.24 18.46
N ALA A 133 0.05 -12.12 18.12
CA ALA A 133 1.25 -11.69 18.81
C ALA A 133 0.97 -11.20 20.25
N ALA A 134 -0.16 -10.49 20.44
CA ALA A 134 -0.52 -9.89 21.72
C ALA A 134 -1.23 -10.87 22.70
N ASP A 135 -1.85 -11.93 22.19
CA ASP A 135 -2.61 -12.89 22.98
C ASP A 135 -2.64 -14.26 22.31
N ALA A 136 -2.09 -15.27 22.99
CA ALA A 136 -1.97 -16.62 22.46
C ALA A 136 -3.31 -17.36 22.33
N ALA A 137 -4.39 -16.89 22.94
CA ALA A 137 -5.73 -17.45 22.80
C ALA A 137 -6.47 -16.95 21.54
N LEU A 138 -6.00 -15.85 20.95
CA LEU A 138 -6.57 -15.24 19.76
C LEU A 138 -5.90 -15.75 18.48
N ILE A 139 -6.65 -15.71 17.38
CA ILE A 139 -6.12 -16.05 16.06
C ILE A 139 -5.16 -14.95 15.57
N SER A 140 -4.12 -15.28 14.80
CA SER A 140 -3.32 -14.24 14.14
C SER A 140 -4.06 -13.50 13.03
N GLY A 141 -5.16 -14.09 12.53
CA GLY A 141 -5.68 -13.76 11.21
C GLY A 141 -4.87 -14.44 10.10
N GLY A 142 -5.47 -14.55 8.93
CA GLY A 142 -4.87 -15.24 7.79
C GLY A 142 -5.18 -14.58 6.45
N SER A 143 -4.73 -15.16 5.33
CA SER A 143 -3.90 -16.36 5.27
C SER A 143 -2.42 -16.06 5.52
N SER A 144 -1.98 -14.79 5.53
CA SER A 144 -0.58 -14.42 5.76
C SER A 144 -0.24 -14.36 7.26
N SER A 145 -0.56 -15.44 7.98
CA SER A 145 -0.54 -15.51 9.44
C SER A 145 0.85 -15.35 10.03
N GLY A 146 1.79 -16.20 9.62
CA GLY A 146 3.17 -16.16 10.11
C GLY A 146 3.87 -14.85 9.77
N SER A 147 3.59 -14.26 8.60
CA SER A 147 4.16 -12.96 8.20
C SER A 147 3.77 -11.84 9.15
N ALA A 148 2.50 -11.75 9.53
CA ALA A 148 2.06 -10.73 10.48
C ALA A 148 2.66 -10.95 11.87
N VAL A 149 2.71 -12.18 12.36
CA VAL A 149 3.27 -12.48 13.69
C VAL A 149 4.79 -12.26 13.73
N ALA A 150 5.52 -12.58 12.66
CA ALA A 150 6.96 -12.34 12.58
C ALA A 150 7.30 -10.84 12.74
N VAL A 151 6.50 -9.95 12.15
CA VAL A 151 6.68 -8.50 12.26
C VAL A 151 6.21 -7.98 13.62
N ALA A 152 5.03 -8.40 14.07
CA ALA A 152 4.45 -7.92 15.34
C ALA A 152 5.28 -8.31 16.57
N LEU A 153 6.06 -9.39 16.49
CA LEU A 153 7.01 -9.80 17.54
C LEU A 153 8.42 -9.21 17.36
N GLY A 154 8.63 -8.38 16.34
CA GLY A 154 9.93 -7.76 16.06
C GLY A 154 11.01 -8.76 15.64
N ILE A 155 10.63 -9.92 15.08
CA ILE A 155 11.56 -10.91 14.54
C ILE A 155 12.04 -10.47 13.16
N ALA A 156 11.14 -9.92 12.34
CA ALA A 156 11.44 -9.31 11.05
C ALA A 156 11.00 -7.84 11.06
N ASP A 157 11.75 -6.96 10.38
CA ASP A 157 11.39 -5.53 10.28
C ASP A 157 10.13 -5.34 9.41
N PHE A 158 10.00 -6.16 8.35
CA PHE A 158 8.78 -6.25 7.54
C PHE A 158 8.57 -7.68 7.03
N ALA A 159 7.40 -7.98 6.47
CA ALA A 159 7.16 -9.29 5.87
C ALA A 159 6.27 -9.21 4.64
N LEU A 160 6.46 -10.17 3.73
CA LEU A 160 5.62 -10.35 2.56
C LEU A 160 4.44 -11.26 2.88
N GLY A 161 3.28 -10.87 2.39
CA GLY A 161 2.08 -11.70 2.34
C GLY A 161 1.55 -11.79 0.92
N THR A 162 0.40 -12.45 0.81
CA THR A 162 -0.47 -12.31 -0.35
C THR A 162 -1.86 -11.91 0.09
N ASP A 163 -2.62 -11.28 -0.80
CA ASP A 163 -4.00 -10.89 -0.56
C ASP A 163 -4.82 -11.08 -1.83
N THR A 164 -5.81 -11.97 -1.72
CA THR A 164 -6.92 -12.11 -2.69
C THR A 164 -8.19 -11.45 -2.14
N ALA A 165 -8.48 -11.70 -0.86
CA ALA A 165 -9.75 -11.41 -0.22
C ALA A 165 -9.62 -10.71 1.13
N GLY A 166 -8.41 -10.43 1.60
CA GLY A 166 -8.17 -9.83 2.93
C GLY A 166 -6.86 -10.27 3.59
N SER A 167 -6.13 -11.20 2.99
CA SER A 167 -4.99 -11.85 3.63
C SER A 167 -3.75 -10.98 3.87
N GLY A 168 -3.71 -9.76 3.33
CA GLY A 168 -2.71 -8.72 3.63
C GLY A 168 -3.24 -7.64 4.58
N ARG A 169 -4.52 -7.69 4.93
CA ARG A 169 -5.23 -6.63 5.67
C ARG A 169 -5.72 -7.13 7.02
N VAL A 170 -6.44 -8.26 7.06
CA VAL A 170 -6.95 -8.85 8.30
C VAL A 170 -5.81 -9.12 9.30
N PRO A 171 -4.73 -9.83 8.95
CA PRO A 171 -3.64 -10.06 9.91
C PRO A 171 -2.96 -8.76 10.37
N ALA A 172 -2.93 -7.71 9.53
CA ALA A 172 -2.36 -6.43 9.89
C ALA A 172 -3.17 -5.77 11.01
N ALA A 173 -4.49 -5.69 10.83
CA ALA A 173 -5.40 -5.09 11.82
C ALA A 173 -5.38 -5.84 13.16
N LEU A 174 -5.37 -7.18 13.13
CA LEU A 174 -5.40 -7.99 14.36
C LEU A 174 -4.10 -7.90 15.16
N ASN A 175 -2.96 -7.62 14.51
CA ASN A 175 -1.64 -7.57 15.16
C ASN A 175 -1.06 -6.15 15.25
N GLY A 176 -1.86 -5.11 14.98
CA GLY A 176 -1.42 -3.71 15.13
C GLY A 176 -0.34 -3.29 14.14
N LEU A 177 -0.42 -3.75 12.89
CA LEU A 177 0.53 -3.46 11.83
C LEU A 177 -0.08 -2.62 10.69
N ILE A 178 0.79 -2.03 9.89
CA ILE A 178 0.45 -1.53 8.55
C ILE A 178 0.37 -2.72 7.59
N GLY A 179 -0.68 -2.77 6.78
CA GLY A 179 -0.84 -3.73 5.68
C GLY A 179 -1.06 -3.01 4.36
N ILE A 180 -0.10 -3.06 3.44
CA ILE A 180 -0.26 -2.47 2.10
C ILE A 180 -0.67 -3.54 1.10
N LYS A 181 -1.81 -3.32 0.46
CA LYS A 181 -2.30 -4.07 -0.70
C LYS A 181 -2.34 -3.14 -1.90
N ALA A 182 -1.29 -3.18 -2.72
CA ALA A 182 -1.19 -2.35 -3.91
C ALA A 182 -2.26 -2.72 -4.96
N THR A 183 -2.49 -1.82 -5.91
CA THR A 183 -3.26 -2.07 -7.12
C THR A 183 -2.78 -3.35 -7.83
N LEU A 184 -3.71 -4.16 -8.33
CA LEU A 184 -3.41 -5.44 -8.99
C LEU A 184 -2.36 -5.25 -10.10
N GLY A 185 -1.41 -6.16 -10.23
CA GLY A 185 -0.39 -6.11 -11.30
C GLY A 185 0.70 -5.04 -11.16
N LEU A 186 0.66 -4.13 -10.18
CA LEU A 186 1.80 -3.21 -9.94
C LEU A 186 3.03 -3.94 -9.42
N VAL A 187 2.80 -4.90 -8.51
CA VAL A 187 3.81 -5.84 -8.06
C VAL A 187 3.59 -7.15 -8.82
N PRO A 188 4.60 -7.66 -9.53
CA PRO A 188 4.46 -8.91 -10.29
C PRO A 188 4.33 -10.09 -9.35
N VAL A 189 3.45 -11.03 -9.68
CA VAL A 189 3.18 -12.25 -8.88
C VAL A 189 3.87 -13.50 -9.44
N ASP A 190 4.85 -13.34 -10.34
CA ASP A 190 5.65 -14.47 -10.79
C ASP A 190 6.49 -15.06 -9.64
N GLY A 191 6.50 -16.39 -9.54
CA GLY A 191 7.07 -17.10 -8.39
C GLY A 191 6.17 -17.08 -7.15
N VAL A 192 4.89 -16.77 -7.28
CA VAL A 192 3.88 -16.96 -6.23
C VAL A 192 2.98 -18.13 -6.60
N VAL A 193 2.76 -19.07 -5.68
CA VAL A 193 1.78 -20.15 -5.87
C VAL A 193 0.38 -19.52 -5.91
N PRO A 194 -0.36 -19.63 -7.01
CA PRO A 194 -1.62 -18.93 -7.18
C PRO A 194 -2.71 -19.50 -6.25
N ALA A 195 -3.54 -18.62 -5.74
CA ALA A 195 -4.79 -18.97 -5.05
C ALA A 195 -5.99 -18.64 -5.96
N CYS A 196 -6.14 -17.38 -6.34
CA CYS A 196 -7.04 -16.97 -7.41
C CYS A 196 -6.25 -16.05 -8.34
N ALA A 197 -5.59 -16.64 -9.34
CA ALA A 197 -4.56 -15.98 -10.14
C ALA A 197 -4.98 -14.61 -10.69
N SER A 198 -6.25 -14.43 -11.09
CA SER A 198 -6.77 -13.17 -11.63
C SER A 198 -6.89 -12.04 -10.60
N TYR A 199 -6.84 -12.36 -9.31
CA TYR A 199 -7.11 -11.44 -8.20
C TYR A 199 -6.04 -11.46 -7.11
N ASP A 200 -4.93 -12.15 -7.31
CA ASP A 200 -3.87 -12.25 -6.30
C ASP A 200 -2.97 -11.02 -6.33
N CYS A 201 -2.65 -10.50 -5.15
CA CYS A 201 -1.62 -9.48 -4.93
C CYS A 201 -0.57 -9.99 -3.95
N LEU A 202 0.68 -9.57 -4.14
CA LEU A 202 1.65 -9.52 -3.05
C LEU A 202 1.35 -8.32 -2.14
N THR A 203 1.61 -8.48 -0.86
CA THR A 203 1.37 -7.44 0.17
C THR A 203 2.55 -7.30 1.11
N VAL A 204 2.60 -6.17 1.82
CA VAL A 204 3.62 -5.88 2.84
C VAL A 204 2.96 -5.68 4.20
N PHE A 205 3.55 -6.28 5.23
CA PHE A 205 3.33 -5.94 6.62
C PHE A 205 4.56 -5.23 7.19
N ALA A 206 4.37 -4.12 7.90
CA ALA A 206 5.44 -3.43 8.62
C ALA A 206 4.88 -2.69 9.85
N PRO A 207 5.71 -2.31 10.84
CA PRO A 207 5.27 -1.54 12.00
C PRO A 207 4.92 -0.09 11.65
N ASP A 208 5.50 0.46 10.57
CA ASP A 208 5.31 1.85 10.16
C ASP A 208 5.12 2.00 8.64
N LEU A 209 4.48 3.12 8.25
CA LEU A 209 4.13 3.41 6.86
C LEU A 209 5.35 3.64 5.96
N ALA A 210 6.44 4.19 6.49
CA ALA A 210 7.62 4.53 5.71
C ALA A 210 8.34 3.26 5.23
N LEU A 211 8.57 2.30 6.12
CA LEU A 211 9.18 1.01 5.77
C LEU A 211 8.24 0.19 4.87
N ALA A 212 6.95 0.12 5.20
CA ALA A 212 5.97 -0.59 4.38
C ALA A 212 5.96 -0.05 2.93
N THR A 213 5.96 1.27 2.77
CA THR A 213 5.95 1.92 1.45
C THR A 213 7.26 1.72 0.72
N THR A 214 8.40 1.78 1.40
CA THR A 214 9.72 1.55 0.78
C THR A 214 9.83 0.12 0.26
N ALA A 215 9.41 -0.87 1.04
CA ALA A 215 9.35 -2.27 0.61
C ALA A 215 8.39 -2.46 -0.57
N MET A 216 7.17 -1.91 -0.49
CA MET A 216 6.18 -2.01 -1.57
C MET A 216 6.71 -1.37 -2.87
N ARG A 217 7.24 -0.13 -2.78
CA ARG A 217 7.85 0.58 -3.90
C ARG A 217 9.00 -0.19 -4.55
N THR A 218 9.84 -0.83 -3.74
CA THR A 218 10.96 -1.64 -4.23
C THR A 218 10.48 -2.83 -5.05
N MET A 219 9.36 -3.44 -4.67
CA MET A 219 8.79 -4.58 -5.41
C MET A 219 8.03 -4.15 -6.68
N THR A 220 7.54 -2.91 -6.75
CA THR A 220 6.70 -2.42 -7.85
C THR A 220 7.47 -2.23 -9.15
N GLY A 221 6.80 -2.55 -10.26
CA GLY A 221 7.31 -2.37 -11.62
C GLY A 221 7.05 -3.59 -12.49
N PRO A 222 6.98 -3.43 -13.82
CA PRO A 222 6.61 -4.52 -14.71
C PRO A 222 7.60 -5.68 -14.66
N SER A 223 7.12 -6.91 -14.84
CA SER A 223 7.93 -8.11 -15.04
C SER A 223 7.49 -8.78 -16.34
N THR A 224 8.43 -9.20 -17.18
CA THR A 224 8.10 -9.99 -18.38
C THR A 224 7.66 -11.41 -18.06
N LEU A 225 7.85 -11.85 -16.81
CA LEU A 225 7.48 -13.17 -16.31
C LEU A 225 6.04 -13.21 -15.78
N ASP A 226 5.42 -12.05 -15.56
CA ASP A 226 4.04 -11.94 -15.11
C ASP A 226 3.18 -11.24 -16.17
N PRO A 227 2.31 -11.98 -16.89
CA PRO A 227 1.44 -11.42 -17.92
C PRO A 227 0.37 -10.46 -17.38
N ALA A 228 0.12 -10.45 -16.05
CA ALA A 228 -0.81 -9.52 -15.41
C ALA A 228 -0.14 -8.20 -14.97
N SER A 229 1.17 -8.04 -15.21
CA SER A 229 1.92 -6.82 -14.86
C SER A 229 1.28 -5.57 -15.47
N ARG A 230 1.14 -4.52 -14.66
CA ARG A 230 0.66 -3.19 -15.06
C ARG A 230 1.69 -2.13 -14.67
N VAL A 231 1.69 -1.03 -15.42
CA VAL A 231 2.47 0.17 -15.11
C VAL A 231 1.54 1.28 -14.61
N TRP A 232 2.10 2.26 -13.91
CA TRP A 232 1.36 3.46 -13.54
C TRP A 232 0.77 4.14 -14.79
N PRO A 233 -0.54 4.46 -14.81
CA PRO A 233 -1.11 5.18 -15.91
C PRO A 233 -0.67 6.65 -15.89
N ALA A 234 -0.70 7.30 -17.05
CA ALA A 234 -0.20 8.67 -17.21
C ALA A 234 -1.04 9.73 -16.47
N ASP A 235 -2.21 9.35 -15.94
CA ASP A 235 -3.15 10.18 -15.21
C ASP A 235 -3.27 9.79 -13.72
N ALA A 236 -2.41 8.91 -13.20
CA ALA A 236 -2.43 8.54 -11.78
C ALA A 236 -2.25 9.79 -10.88
N PRO A 237 -3.10 9.97 -9.85
CA PRO A 237 -2.92 11.05 -8.88
C PRO A 237 -1.69 10.80 -8.02
N LEU A 238 -0.89 11.85 -7.81
CA LEU A 238 0.36 11.77 -7.07
C LEU A 238 0.22 12.24 -5.61
N ALA A 239 -0.93 12.77 -5.23
CA ALA A 239 -1.25 13.14 -3.85
C ALA A 239 -2.75 13.14 -3.59
N ALA A 240 -3.14 12.91 -2.33
CA ALA A 240 -4.48 13.22 -1.85
C ALA A 240 -4.72 14.74 -1.88
N PRO A 241 -5.94 15.21 -2.19
CA PRO A 241 -6.25 16.64 -2.12
C PRO A 241 -6.10 17.17 -0.67
N PRO A 242 -5.91 18.49 -0.48
CA PRO A 242 -5.80 19.10 0.85
C PRO A 242 -6.98 18.77 1.77
N VAL A 243 -8.20 18.80 1.22
CA VAL A 243 -9.45 18.44 1.91
C VAL A 243 -10.05 17.21 1.21
N PRO A 244 -9.67 15.99 1.62
CA PRO A 244 -10.16 14.77 0.99
C PRO A 244 -11.58 14.43 1.42
N ARG A 245 -12.38 13.91 0.49
CA ARG A 245 -13.73 13.39 0.75
C ARG A 245 -13.65 11.89 0.95
N VAL A 246 -13.90 11.43 2.16
CA VAL A 246 -13.80 10.02 2.54
C VAL A 246 -15.19 9.46 2.82
N ALA A 247 -15.56 8.44 2.05
CA ALA A 247 -16.79 7.69 2.25
C ALA A 247 -16.67 6.78 3.48
N VAL A 248 -17.76 6.63 4.24
CA VAL A 248 -17.88 5.65 5.32
C VAL A 248 -19.17 4.84 5.16
N PRO A 249 -19.25 3.60 5.66
CA PRO A 249 -20.47 2.80 5.60
C PRO A 249 -21.58 3.44 6.44
N ARG A 250 -22.83 3.34 5.96
CA ARG A 250 -24.02 3.55 6.81
C ARG A 250 -24.03 2.52 7.96
N ALA A 251 -24.71 2.88 9.05
CA ALA A 251 -24.77 2.06 10.26
C ALA A 251 -25.25 0.61 10.03
N ALA A 252 -26.13 0.38 9.05
CA ALA A 252 -26.62 -0.97 8.74
C ALA A 252 -25.48 -1.93 8.32
N ALA A 253 -24.48 -1.44 7.58
CA ALA A 253 -23.33 -2.23 7.16
C ALA A 253 -22.32 -2.47 8.30
N LEU A 254 -22.50 -1.84 9.46
CA LEU A 254 -21.70 -2.06 10.67
C LEU A 254 -22.34 -3.07 11.63
N ALA A 255 -23.54 -3.59 11.33
CA ALA A 255 -24.20 -4.58 12.17
C ALA A 255 -23.35 -5.84 12.49
N PRO A 256 -22.45 -6.32 11.60
CA PRO A 256 -21.55 -7.43 11.92
C PRO A 256 -20.37 -7.08 12.84
N LEU A 257 -20.10 -5.80 13.10
CA LEU A 257 -18.97 -5.34 13.91
C LEU A 257 -19.17 -5.73 15.38
N ASP A 258 -18.13 -6.29 16.00
CA ASP A 258 -18.08 -6.60 17.43
C ASP A 258 -18.42 -5.32 18.24
N PRO A 259 -19.36 -5.36 19.20
CA PRO A 259 -19.69 -4.21 20.03
C PRO A 259 -18.47 -3.56 20.70
N ASP A 260 -17.43 -4.34 21.02
CA ASP A 260 -16.19 -3.82 21.60
C ASP A 260 -15.38 -2.97 20.60
N PHE A 261 -15.58 -3.15 19.30
CA PHE A 261 -14.93 -2.40 18.23
C PHE A 261 -15.69 -1.15 17.79
N GLN A 262 -16.97 -1.03 18.14
CA GLN A 262 -17.80 0.13 17.79
C GLN A 262 -17.18 1.47 18.26
N PRO A 263 -16.70 1.61 19.52
CA PRO A 263 -16.05 2.85 19.96
C PRO A 263 -14.74 3.14 19.22
N LEU A 264 -13.99 2.11 18.82
CA LEU A 264 -12.74 2.25 18.08
C LEU A 264 -13.00 2.72 16.64
N TRP A 265 -14.04 2.19 16.00
CA TRP A 265 -14.51 2.66 14.71
C TRP A 265 -14.92 4.13 14.76
N GLU A 266 -15.72 4.52 15.76
CA GLU A 266 -16.14 5.91 15.94
C GLU A 266 -14.95 6.86 16.16
N ALA A 267 -13.95 6.41 16.93
CA ALA A 267 -12.71 7.13 17.14
C ALA A 267 -11.90 7.28 15.83
N ALA A 268 -11.78 6.24 15.01
CA ALA A 268 -11.08 6.29 13.73
C ALA A 268 -11.75 7.30 12.76
N VAL A 269 -13.08 7.27 12.66
CA VAL A 269 -13.84 8.23 11.84
C VAL A 269 -13.66 9.67 12.36
N LYS A 270 -13.62 9.86 13.68
CA LYS A 270 -13.35 11.16 14.29
C LYS A 270 -11.94 11.65 13.98
N GLU A 271 -10.93 10.79 14.03
CA GLU A 271 -9.55 11.15 13.69
C GLU A 271 -9.42 11.51 12.20
N CYS A 272 -10.10 10.79 11.29
CA CYS A 272 -10.15 11.20 9.88
C CYS A 272 -10.68 12.62 9.69
N ARG A 273 -11.75 13.01 10.41
CA ARG A 273 -12.24 14.41 10.39
C ARG A 273 -11.23 15.39 10.97
N ALA A 274 -10.61 15.03 12.10
CA ALA A 274 -9.60 15.87 12.75
C ALA A 274 -8.37 16.08 11.87
N ALA A 275 -8.04 15.11 11.02
CA ALA A 275 -6.96 15.18 10.03
C ALA A 275 -7.37 15.90 8.72
N GLY A 276 -8.52 16.57 8.71
CA GLY A 276 -8.96 17.46 7.63
C GLY A 276 -9.79 16.80 6.54
N ALA A 277 -10.27 15.56 6.72
CA ALA A 277 -11.15 14.92 5.76
C ALA A 277 -12.63 15.30 5.96
N GLU A 278 -13.34 15.48 4.86
CA GLU A 278 -14.80 15.51 4.82
C GLU A 278 -15.34 14.09 4.80
N ILE A 279 -16.18 13.74 5.78
CA ILE A 279 -16.71 12.37 5.90
C ILE A 279 -18.18 12.34 5.48
N ALA A 280 -18.54 11.46 4.55
CA ALA A 280 -19.92 11.24 4.16
C ALA A 280 -20.32 9.75 4.21
N PRO A 281 -21.48 9.41 4.81
CA PRO A 281 -21.96 8.03 4.84
C PRO A 281 -22.59 7.62 3.50
N ILE A 282 -22.23 6.44 3.00
CA ILE A 282 -22.77 5.84 1.79
C ILE A 282 -23.30 4.42 2.03
N ASP A 283 -24.15 3.95 1.12
CA ASP A 283 -24.58 2.56 1.11
C ASP A 283 -23.53 1.68 0.41
N VAL A 284 -22.73 0.96 1.19
CA VAL A 284 -21.68 0.08 0.67
C VAL A 284 -22.19 -1.31 0.31
N GLN A 285 -23.48 -1.62 0.52
CA GLN A 285 -24.02 -2.96 0.33
C GLN A 285 -23.72 -3.56 -1.07
N PRO A 286 -23.81 -2.80 -2.19
CA PRO A 286 -23.45 -3.36 -3.50
C PRO A 286 -22.00 -3.86 -3.60
N LEU A 287 -21.07 -3.23 -2.86
CA LEU A 287 -19.68 -3.67 -2.77
C LEU A 287 -19.58 -4.96 -1.95
N LEU A 288 -20.30 -5.03 -0.82
CA LEU A 288 -20.32 -6.20 0.05
C LEU A 288 -21.01 -7.40 -0.62
N ASP A 289 -22.00 -7.17 -1.48
CA ASP A 289 -22.65 -8.25 -2.23
C ASP A 289 -21.73 -8.82 -3.33
N ALA A 290 -20.91 -7.99 -3.97
CA ALA A 290 -19.91 -8.46 -4.94
C ALA A 290 -18.89 -9.41 -4.31
N ALA A 291 -18.61 -9.26 -3.02
CA ALA A 291 -17.72 -10.16 -2.29
C ALA A 291 -18.21 -11.62 -2.24
N LEU A 292 -19.53 -11.84 -2.33
CA LEU A 292 -20.11 -13.19 -2.26
C LEU A 292 -19.71 -14.03 -3.47
N LEU A 293 -19.50 -13.41 -4.64
CA LEU A 293 -19.08 -14.09 -5.88
C LEU A 293 -17.76 -14.86 -5.72
N LEU A 294 -16.89 -14.47 -4.78
CA LEU A 294 -15.60 -15.12 -4.57
C LEU A 294 -15.72 -16.55 -4.04
N TYR A 295 -16.71 -16.81 -3.18
CA TYR A 295 -16.85 -18.09 -2.46
C TYR A 295 -18.20 -18.77 -2.69
N GLU A 296 -19.24 -18.02 -3.05
CA GLU A 296 -20.58 -18.54 -3.38
C GLU A 296 -20.83 -18.60 -4.89
N GLY A 297 -19.89 -18.06 -5.69
CA GLY A 297 -19.91 -18.09 -7.15
C GLY A 297 -18.85 -19.01 -7.75
N ALA A 298 -18.85 -19.07 -9.08
CA ALA A 298 -17.95 -19.87 -9.90
C ALA A 298 -16.48 -19.38 -9.88
N LEU A 299 -16.17 -18.23 -9.28
CA LEU A 299 -14.79 -17.73 -9.15
C LEU A 299 -13.90 -18.64 -8.29
N VAL A 300 -14.50 -19.45 -7.41
CA VAL A 300 -13.77 -20.49 -6.66
C VAL A 300 -13.07 -21.51 -7.58
N ALA A 301 -13.51 -21.62 -8.84
CA ALA A 301 -12.85 -22.45 -9.85
C ALA A 301 -11.38 -22.06 -10.11
N GLU A 302 -10.96 -20.81 -9.85
CA GLU A 302 -9.54 -20.45 -9.96
C GLU A 302 -8.66 -21.16 -8.92
N ARG A 303 -9.19 -21.42 -7.71
CA ARG A 303 -8.49 -22.23 -6.69
C ARG A 303 -8.38 -23.67 -7.14
N PHE A 304 -9.48 -24.21 -7.68
CA PHE A 304 -9.50 -25.58 -8.19
C PHE A 304 -8.51 -25.75 -9.36
N ALA A 305 -8.45 -24.78 -10.26
CA ALA A 305 -7.48 -24.78 -11.36
C ALA A 305 -6.02 -24.70 -10.86
N ALA A 306 -5.76 -23.91 -9.80
CA ALA A 306 -4.42 -23.69 -9.27
C ALA A 306 -3.86 -24.91 -8.51
N PHE A 307 -4.66 -25.56 -7.66
CA PHE A 307 -4.17 -26.59 -6.75
C PHE A 307 -5.17 -27.74 -6.50
N GLY A 308 -6.24 -27.85 -7.29
CA GLY A 308 -7.29 -28.88 -7.15
C GLY A 308 -6.76 -30.33 -7.19
N ALA A 309 -5.67 -30.57 -7.92
CA ALA A 309 -5.02 -31.88 -7.98
C ALA A 309 -4.41 -32.35 -6.64
N HIS A 310 -4.21 -31.44 -5.67
CA HIS A 310 -3.61 -31.74 -4.37
C HIS A 310 -4.64 -31.93 -3.26
N LEU A 311 -5.94 -31.79 -3.53
CA LEU A 311 -7.00 -31.85 -2.50
C LEU A 311 -7.22 -33.26 -1.91
N ASP A 312 -6.70 -34.29 -2.57
CA ASP A 312 -6.78 -35.69 -2.12
C ASP A 312 -5.54 -36.15 -1.34
N SER A 313 -4.60 -35.24 -1.06
CA SER A 313 -3.42 -35.53 -0.24
C SER A 313 -3.75 -35.65 1.25
N ASP A 314 -2.97 -36.45 1.99
CA ASP A 314 -3.18 -36.71 3.43
C ASP A 314 -3.02 -35.45 4.29
N ASP A 315 -2.27 -34.44 3.79
CA ASP A 315 -2.02 -33.16 4.44
C ASP A 315 -2.98 -32.05 4.00
N ALA A 316 -3.97 -32.35 3.14
CA ALA A 316 -4.98 -31.38 2.75
C ALA A 316 -5.86 -30.96 3.94
N ASP A 317 -5.95 -29.66 4.19
CA ASP A 317 -6.86 -29.12 5.20
C ASP A 317 -8.31 -29.41 4.77
N PRO A 318 -9.13 -30.09 5.62
CA PRO A 318 -10.48 -30.48 5.24
C PRO A 318 -11.41 -29.32 4.88
N THR A 319 -11.21 -28.16 5.51
CA THR A 319 -12.01 -26.95 5.23
C THR A 319 -11.61 -26.36 3.89
N VAL A 320 -10.32 -26.24 3.62
CA VAL A 320 -9.80 -25.78 2.32
C VAL A 320 -10.26 -26.72 1.20
N ALA A 321 -10.14 -28.03 1.38
CA ALA A 321 -10.59 -29.01 0.40
C ALA A 321 -12.09 -28.94 0.13
N ALA A 322 -12.92 -28.78 1.17
CA ALA A 322 -14.37 -28.62 1.00
C ALA A 322 -14.73 -27.35 0.21
N ILE A 323 -14.09 -26.21 0.53
CA ILE A 323 -14.29 -24.94 -0.18
C ILE A 323 -13.92 -25.09 -1.66
N VAL A 324 -12.77 -25.70 -1.96
CA VAL A 324 -12.28 -25.74 -3.34
C VAL A 324 -13.00 -26.79 -4.18
N ARG A 325 -13.42 -27.92 -3.58
CA ARG A 325 -14.26 -28.92 -4.27
C ARG A 325 -15.66 -28.40 -4.62
N SER A 326 -16.16 -27.37 -3.93
CA SER A 326 -17.45 -26.74 -4.28
C SER A 326 -17.45 -26.16 -5.70
N ALA A 327 -16.26 -25.88 -6.28
CA ALA A 327 -16.10 -25.49 -7.67
C ALA A 327 -16.78 -26.43 -8.67
N ALA A 328 -16.87 -27.73 -8.35
CA ALA A 328 -17.51 -28.73 -9.20
C ALA A 328 -19.02 -28.51 -9.39
N ALA A 329 -19.65 -27.68 -8.56
CA ALA A 329 -21.05 -27.29 -8.71
C ALA A 329 -21.29 -26.27 -9.84
N PHE A 330 -20.23 -25.66 -10.37
CA PHE A 330 -20.32 -24.59 -11.36
C PHE A 330 -19.78 -25.02 -12.73
N SER A 331 -20.43 -24.55 -13.78
CA SER A 331 -20.00 -24.75 -15.16
C SER A 331 -19.12 -23.60 -15.65
N GLY A 332 -18.49 -23.77 -16.81
CA GLY A 332 -17.79 -22.67 -17.47
C GLY A 332 -18.71 -21.49 -17.85
N ALA A 333 -20.00 -21.75 -18.09
CA ALA A 333 -20.97 -20.68 -18.36
C ALA A 333 -21.25 -19.84 -17.10
N ASP A 334 -21.29 -20.46 -15.92
CA ASP A 334 -21.47 -19.77 -14.64
C ASP A 334 -20.25 -18.87 -14.34
N LEU A 335 -19.03 -19.36 -14.62
CA LEU A 335 -17.82 -18.54 -14.51
C LEU A 335 -17.87 -17.31 -15.42
N VAL A 336 -18.31 -17.47 -16.67
CA VAL A 336 -18.48 -16.33 -17.59
C VAL A 336 -19.56 -15.36 -17.08
N ALA A 337 -20.66 -15.87 -16.54
CA ALA A 337 -21.73 -15.06 -15.98
C ALA A 337 -21.25 -14.22 -14.78
N ASP A 338 -20.51 -14.83 -13.85
CA ASP A 338 -19.92 -14.14 -12.70
C ASP A 338 -18.90 -13.08 -13.12
N GLN A 339 -18.08 -13.37 -14.14
CA GLN A 339 -17.16 -12.38 -14.71
C GLN A 339 -17.90 -11.20 -15.34
N GLN A 340 -19.03 -11.41 -16.03
CA GLN A 340 -19.85 -10.30 -16.52
C GLN A 340 -20.50 -9.52 -15.38
N ARG A 341 -20.99 -10.22 -14.34
CA ARG A 341 -21.55 -9.56 -13.15
C ARG A 341 -20.50 -8.68 -12.48
N LEU A 342 -19.27 -9.15 -12.31
CA LEU A 342 -18.17 -8.36 -11.77
C LEU A 342 -17.87 -7.10 -12.60
N ARG A 343 -17.91 -7.19 -13.93
CA ARG A 343 -17.73 -6.00 -14.80
C ARG A 343 -18.83 -4.96 -14.56
N ALA A 344 -20.07 -5.41 -14.38
CA ALA A 344 -21.18 -4.52 -14.04
C ALA A 344 -20.99 -3.89 -12.64
N VAL A 345 -20.65 -4.69 -11.62
CA VAL A 345 -20.45 -4.17 -10.26
C VAL A 345 -19.25 -3.22 -10.19
N ARG A 346 -18.17 -3.45 -10.95
CA ARG A 346 -17.05 -2.48 -11.05
C ARG A 346 -17.53 -1.10 -11.50
N ARG A 347 -18.44 -1.06 -12.49
CA ARG A 347 -19.03 0.22 -12.93
C ARG A 347 -19.93 0.83 -11.87
N GLU A 348 -20.77 0.03 -11.23
CA GLU A 348 -21.64 0.47 -10.11
C GLU A 348 -20.80 1.04 -8.95
N ALA A 349 -19.70 0.37 -8.59
CA ALA A 349 -18.77 0.80 -7.55
C ALA A 349 -18.08 2.13 -7.90
N ALA A 350 -17.64 2.29 -9.15
CA ALA A 350 -17.07 3.55 -9.61
C ALA A 350 -18.07 4.71 -9.52
N THR A 351 -19.34 4.47 -9.87
CA THR A 351 -20.41 5.47 -9.71
C THR A 351 -20.73 5.75 -8.23
N LEU A 352 -20.78 4.72 -7.39
CA LEU A 352 -21.05 4.85 -5.96
C LEU A 352 -19.97 5.69 -5.25
N LEU A 353 -18.71 5.55 -5.67
CA LEU A 353 -17.56 6.26 -5.11
C LEU A 353 -17.22 7.55 -5.87
N GLU A 354 -18.03 7.96 -6.84
CA GLU A 354 -17.80 9.20 -7.59
C GLU A 354 -17.79 10.42 -6.67
N GLY A 355 -16.74 11.23 -6.77
CA GLY A 355 -16.52 12.39 -5.91
C GLY A 355 -15.93 12.09 -4.53
N PHE A 356 -15.61 10.84 -4.22
CA PHE A 356 -14.83 10.46 -3.05
C PHE A 356 -13.40 10.11 -3.43
N ASP A 357 -12.46 10.47 -2.55
CA ASP A 357 -11.04 10.14 -2.71
C ASP A 357 -10.69 8.75 -2.15
N ALA A 358 -11.46 8.30 -1.15
CA ALA A 358 -11.31 6.99 -0.54
C ALA A 358 -12.61 6.52 0.14
N LEU A 359 -12.67 5.21 0.40
CA LEU A 359 -13.62 4.56 1.29
C LEU A 359 -12.88 4.06 2.54
N LEU A 360 -13.37 4.42 3.71
CA LEU A 360 -12.88 3.90 4.99
C LEU A 360 -13.83 2.80 5.49
N LEU A 361 -13.30 1.62 5.79
CA LEU A 361 -14.03 0.51 6.42
C LEU A 361 -13.27 -0.04 7.63
N PRO A 362 -13.95 -0.65 8.62
CA PRO A 362 -13.30 -1.58 9.53
C PRO A 362 -12.56 -2.65 8.72
N THR A 363 -11.34 -3.02 9.10
CA THR A 363 -10.59 -4.03 8.35
C THR A 363 -11.18 -5.43 8.54
N ALA A 364 -11.64 -5.75 9.75
CA ALA A 364 -12.33 -6.98 10.08
C ALA A 364 -13.42 -6.69 11.12
N PRO A 365 -14.53 -7.46 11.17
CA PRO A 365 -15.60 -7.20 12.11
C PRO A 365 -15.30 -7.64 13.55
N LEU A 366 -14.35 -8.57 13.75
CA LEU A 366 -14.07 -9.18 15.05
C LEU A 366 -12.61 -9.67 15.13
N HIS A 367 -12.16 -10.02 16.34
CA HIS A 367 -10.89 -10.71 16.59
C HIS A 367 -11.20 -11.99 17.42
N PRO A 368 -11.45 -13.12 16.75
CA PRO A 368 -11.95 -14.33 17.40
C PRO A 368 -10.84 -15.10 18.13
N THR A 369 -11.25 -15.94 19.08
CA THR A 369 -10.37 -16.94 19.71
C THR A 369 -10.13 -18.12 18.77
N LEU A 370 -9.06 -18.87 19.02
CA LEU A 370 -8.80 -20.14 18.32
C LEU A 370 -9.95 -21.13 18.53
N ASP A 371 -10.49 -21.22 19.76
CA ASP A 371 -11.63 -22.08 20.08
C ASP A 371 -12.89 -21.69 19.31
N ALA A 372 -13.15 -20.40 19.13
CA ALA A 372 -14.30 -19.93 18.35
C ALA A 372 -14.16 -20.34 16.87
N VAL A 373 -12.96 -20.25 16.30
CA VAL A 373 -12.70 -20.73 14.94
C VAL A 373 -12.82 -22.26 14.86
N ALA A 374 -12.34 -23.00 15.85
CA ALA A 374 -12.48 -24.46 15.87
C ALA A 374 -13.95 -24.90 15.94
N ALA A 375 -14.80 -24.16 16.64
CA ALA A 375 -16.23 -24.43 16.76
C ALA A 375 -17.02 -24.10 15.48
N ASP A 376 -16.61 -23.10 14.71
CA ASP A 376 -17.26 -22.65 13.47
C ASP A 376 -16.22 -22.21 12.41
N PRO A 377 -15.48 -23.17 11.80
CA PRO A 377 -14.32 -22.87 10.96
C PRO A 377 -14.67 -22.18 9.64
N ILE A 378 -15.91 -22.33 9.16
CA ILE A 378 -16.40 -21.72 7.92
C ILE A 378 -17.09 -20.39 8.22
N GLY A 379 -18.03 -20.36 9.18
CA GLY A 379 -18.83 -19.18 9.47
C GLY A 379 -18.01 -18.05 10.09
N VAL A 380 -17.05 -18.34 10.98
CA VAL A 380 -16.13 -17.32 11.51
C VAL A 380 -15.31 -16.71 10.37
N ASN A 381 -14.73 -17.55 9.50
CA ASN A 381 -13.94 -17.08 8.37
C ASN A 381 -14.75 -16.22 7.39
N ALA A 382 -16.00 -16.61 7.12
CA ALA A 382 -16.90 -15.82 6.27
C ALA A 382 -17.13 -14.41 6.85
N ARG A 383 -17.38 -14.31 8.17
CA ARG A 383 -17.50 -13.02 8.86
C ARG A 383 -16.21 -12.20 8.79
N MET A 384 -15.04 -12.83 8.96
CA MET A 384 -13.75 -12.12 8.84
C MET A 384 -13.57 -11.42 7.49
N GLY A 385 -14.19 -11.93 6.41
CA GLY A 385 -14.11 -11.39 5.06
C GLY A 385 -15.12 -10.29 4.71
N THR A 386 -16.03 -9.91 5.63
CA THR A 386 -17.14 -8.98 5.35
C THR A 386 -16.68 -7.70 4.65
N TYR A 387 -15.58 -7.08 5.10
CA TYR A 387 -15.14 -5.77 4.59
C TYR A 387 -14.00 -5.83 3.57
N THR A 388 -13.49 -7.02 3.23
CA THR A 388 -12.24 -7.16 2.48
C THR A 388 -12.37 -7.83 1.13
N ASN A 389 -13.32 -8.75 0.98
CA ASN A 389 -13.42 -9.68 -0.16
C ASN A 389 -13.62 -8.99 -1.52
N PHE A 390 -14.27 -7.82 -1.58
CA PHE A 390 -14.59 -7.15 -2.84
C PHE A 390 -13.41 -6.40 -3.47
N VAL A 391 -12.39 -6.05 -2.69
CA VAL A 391 -11.40 -5.04 -3.09
C VAL A 391 -10.64 -5.44 -4.37
N ASN A 392 -10.13 -6.67 -4.46
CA ASN A 392 -9.46 -7.13 -5.68
C ASN A 392 -10.45 -7.43 -6.80
N LEU A 393 -11.61 -7.98 -6.47
CA LEU A 393 -12.67 -8.24 -7.44
C LEU A 393 -13.09 -6.97 -8.19
N LEU A 394 -13.06 -5.83 -7.50
CA LEU A 394 -13.42 -4.52 -8.05
C LEU A 394 -12.22 -3.68 -8.51
N ASP A 395 -11.03 -4.27 -8.59
CA ASP A 395 -9.77 -3.60 -9.00
C ASP A 395 -9.48 -2.33 -8.19
N MET A 396 -9.38 -2.49 -6.87
CA MET A 396 -9.10 -1.42 -5.93
C MET A 396 -7.77 -1.66 -5.19
N ALA A 397 -7.18 -0.59 -4.66
CA ALA A 397 -6.02 -0.64 -3.76
C ALA A 397 -6.47 -0.42 -2.31
N ALA A 398 -5.67 -0.87 -1.34
CA ALA A 398 -5.99 -0.66 0.07
C ALA A 398 -4.75 -0.54 0.96
N VAL A 399 -4.86 0.31 1.99
CA VAL A 399 -3.90 0.40 3.09
C VAL A 399 -4.65 0.16 4.40
N ALA A 400 -4.36 -0.96 5.06
CA ALA A 400 -4.85 -1.25 6.41
C ALA A 400 -3.91 -0.62 7.43
N VAL A 401 -4.47 0.06 8.43
CA VAL A 401 -3.71 0.69 9.52
C VAL A 401 -4.32 0.38 10.89
N PRO A 402 -3.51 0.36 11.96
CA PRO A 402 -4.01 0.19 13.32
C PRO A 402 -4.95 1.32 13.72
N ALA A 403 -6.01 1.00 14.44
CA ALA A 403 -7.00 1.97 14.92
C ALA A 403 -7.39 1.75 16.39
N GLY A 404 -6.55 1.03 17.14
CA GLY A 404 -6.69 0.82 18.59
C GLY A 404 -6.80 -0.65 18.97
N THR A 405 -7.16 -0.88 20.23
CA THR A 405 -7.35 -2.22 20.79
C THR A 405 -8.55 -2.24 21.72
N ALA A 406 -9.24 -3.38 21.78
CA ALA A 406 -10.24 -3.69 22.81
C ALA A 406 -9.66 -4.78 23.72
N GLY A 407 -9.06 -4.37 24.85
CA GLY A 407 -8.22 -5.27 25.64
C GLY A 407 -7.00 -5.72 24.84
N THR A 408 -6.83 -7.03 24.64
CA THR A 408 -5.76 -7.60 23.79
C THR A 408 -6.15 -7.73 22.32
N LYS A 409 -7.43 -7.51 21.96
CA LYS A 409 -7.91 -7.62 20.58
C LYS A 409 -7.48 -6.39 19.76
N GLY A 410 -6.61 -6.59 18.77
CA GLY A 410 -6.28 -5.58 17.77
C GLY A 410 -7.47 -5.19 16.89
N PHE A 411 -7.60 -3.88 16.61
CA PHE A 411 -8.56 -3.30 15.68
C PHE A 411 -7.84 -2.41 14.67
N GLY A 412 -8.31 -2.43 13.43
CA GLY A 412 -7.76 -1.62 12.34
C GLY A 412 -8.84 -1.19 11.36
N VAL A 413 -8.49 -0.18 10.56
CA VAL A 413 -9.32 0.32 9.47
C VAL A 413 -8.55 0.27 8.15
N SER A 414 -9.26 0.06 7.05
CA SER A 414 -8.70 0.04 5.70
C SER A 414 -9.14 1.27 4.94
N LEU A 415 -8.18 2.01 4.39
CA LEU A 415 -8.39 3.04 3.39
C LEU A 415 -8.36 2.38 2.01
N ILE A 416 -9.50 2.36 1.32
CA ILE A 416 -9.71 1.68 0.05
C ILE A 416 -9.90 2.74 -1.04
N VAL A 417 -9.17 2.61 -2.14
CA VAL A 417 -9.14 3.59 -3.23
C VAL A 417 -9.26 2.88 -4.59
N PRO A 418 -9.69 3.56 -5.66
CA PRO A 418 -9.65 3.02 -7.01
C PRO A 418 -8.23 2.53 -7.39
N ALA A 419 -8.13 1.65 -8.38
CA ALA A 419 -6.84 1.28 -8.96
C ALA A 419 -6.00 2.53 -9.30
N PHE A 420 -4.71 2.44 -9.00
CA PHE A 420 -3.68 3.48 -9.21
C PHE A 420 -3.80 4.73 -8.35
N HIS A 421 -4.72 4.76 -7.38
CA HIS A 421 -4.80 5.81 -6.36
C HIS A 421 -4.01 5.44 -5.09
N ASP A 422 -3.10 4.46 -5.15
CA ASP A 422 -2.35 3.94 -4.01
C ASP A 422 -1.66 5.04 -3.18
N GLN A 423 -1.09 6.06 -3.85
CA GLN A 423 -0.47 7.20 -3.17
C GLN A 423 -1.49 8.02 -2.35
N VAL A 424 -2.73 8.14 -2.82
CA VAL A 424 -3.83 8.78 -2.06
C VAL A 424 -4.12 7.99 -0.79
N ALA A 425 -4.23 6.65 -0.88
CA ALA A 425 -4.45 5.81 0.30
C ALA A 425 -3.32 5.97 1.33
N LEU A 426 -2.05 6.04 0.88
CA LEU A 426 -0.89 6.26 1.75
C LEU A 426 -0.89 7.63 2.41
N ASP A 427 -1.24 8.69 1.67
CA ASP A 427 -1.33 10.04 2.24
C ASP A 427 -2.42 10.11 3.32
N LEU A 428 -3.59 9.49 3.07
CA LEU A 428 -4.67 9.43 4.04
C LEU A 428 -4.30 8.56 5.25
N ALA A 429 -3.57 7.46 5.03
CA ALA A 429 -3.06 6.62 6.09
C ALA A 429 -2.06 7.38 6.97
N ALA A 430 -1.16 8.15 6.36
CA ALA A 430 -0.19 8.98 7.07
C ALA A 430 -0.88 10.06 7.91
N ARG A 431 -1.92 10.71 7.38
CA ARG A 431 -2.78 11.64 8.13
C ARG A 431 -3.43 10.98 9.35
N LEU A 432 -4.02 9.79 9.18
CA LEU A 432 -4.67 9.05 10.26
C LEU A 432 -3.69 8.56 11.34
N GLN A 433 -2.48 8.17 10.92
CA GLN A 433 -1.40 7.73 11.82
C GLN A 433 -0.55 8.89 12.36
N ARG A 434 -0.82 10.14 11.92
CA ARG A 434 -0.08 11.36 12.28
C ARG A 434 1.43 11.25 12.00
N THR A 435 1.75 10.72 10.83
CA THR A 435 3.12 10.52 10.32
C THR A 435 3.33 11.28 9.02
N ASP A 436 4.59 11.41 8.60
CA ASP A 436 4.90 11.99 7.30
C ASP A 436 4.45 11.05 6.16
N PRO A 437 3.86 11.60 5.08
CA PRO A 437 3.37 10.78 3.97
C PRO A 437 4.54 10.20 3.17
N PRO A 438 4.71 8.87 3.14
CA PRO A 438 5.78 8.27 2.35
C PRO A 438 5.46 8.32 0.85
N LEU A 439 6.51 8.37 0.03
CA LEU A 439 6.39 8.41 -1.43
C LEU A 439 6.39 7.01 -2.02
N TYR A 440 5.29 6.63 -2.64
CA TYR A 440 5.18 5.42 -3.44
C TYR A 440 5.39 5.71 -4.93
N VAL A 441 4.73 6.74 -5.46
CA VAL A 441 4.94 7.19 -6.84
C VAL A 441 5.99 8.29 -6.85
N THR A 442 7.17 7.99 -7.39
CA THR A 442 8.30 8.91 -7.46
C THR A 442 8.45 9.58 -8.81
N GLU A 443 7.87 9.00 -9.87
CA GLU A 443 7.95 9.54 -11.23
C GLU A 443 6.90 10.63 -11.47
N GLY A 444 7.19 11.55 -12.39
CA GLY A 444 6.28 12.61 -12.80
C GLY A 444 7.00 13.78 -13.47
N ALA A 445 6.23 14.78 -13.88
CA ALA A 445 6.75 16.02 -14.44
C ALA A 445 6.77 17.11 -13.38
N ASP A 446 7.93 17.74 -13.18
CA ASP A 446 8.08 18.85 -12.26
C ASP A 446 7.62 20.17 -12.91
N LEU A 447 6.82 20.92 -12.16
CA LEU A 447 6.33 22.27 -12.46
C LEU A 447 6.72 23.20 -11.30
N VAL A 448 7.44 24.28 -11.61
CA VAL A 448 7.74 25.33 -10.63
C VAL A 448 6.77 26.50 -10.76
N VAL A 449 6.26 26.95 -9.63
CA VAL A 449 5.28 28.04 -9.53
C VAL A 449 5.77 29.13 -8.59
N PHE A 450 5.43 30.38 -8.89
CA PHE A 450 5.95 31.57 -8.19
C PHE A 450 4.85 32.51 -7.70
N GLY A 451 3.57 32.17 -7.91
CA GLY A 451 2.47 33.12 -7.83
C GLY A 451 1.17 32.57 -7.25
N ALA A 452 0.06 32.85 -7.95
CA ALA A 452 -1.28 32.46 -7.50
C ALA A 452 -1.48 30.94 -7.31
N HIS A 453 -0.56 30.11 -7.81
CA HIS A 453 -0.55 28.65 -7.64
C HIS A 453 0.26 28.14 -6.45
N LEU A 454 1.00 29.00 -5.73
CA LEU A 454 1.71 28.61 -4.51
C LEU A 454 0.73 28.07 -3.46
N THR A 455 1.19 27.22 -2.54
CA THR A 455 0.40 26.72 -1.41
C THR A 455 -0.31 27.87 -0.69
N GLY A 456 -1.62 27.71 -0.47
CA GLY A 456 -2.48 28.70 0.18
C GLY A 456 -2.89 29.89 -0.69
N MET A 457 -2.45 29.96 -1.95
CA MET A 457 -2.86 31.02 -2.89
C MET A 457 -4.13 30.64 -3.69
N PRO A 458 -4.85 31.62 -4.25
CA PRO A 458 -6.20 31.39 -4.80
C PRO A 458 -6.32 30.36 -5.92
N LEU A 459 -5.26 30.10 -6.69
CA LEU A 459 -5.26 29.15 -7.81
C LEU A 459 -4.54 27.83 -7.50
N ASN A 460 -4.09 27.61 -6.26
CA ASN A 460 -3.45 26.35 -5.88
C ASN A 460 -4.36 25.12 -6.09
N HIS A 461 -5.68 25.31 -5.98
CA HIS A 461 -6.68 24.28 -6.28
C HIS A 461 -6.57 23.71 -7.71
N GLN A 462 -6.02 24.45 -8.66
CA GLN A 462 -5.79 23.97 -10.03
C GLN A 462 -4.64 22.97 -10.13
N LEU A 463 -3.73 22.93 -9.15
CA LEU A 463 -2.71 21.90 -9.03
C LEU A 463 -3.23 20.74 -8.19
N THR A 464 -3.74 21.03 -7.00
CA THR A 464 -4.18 19.99 -6.07
C THR A 464 -5.37 19.20 -6.59
N GLY A 465 -6.28 19.84 -7.35
CA GLY A 465 -7.41 19.17 -8.00
C GLY A 465 -7.00 18.24 -9.15
N LEU A 466 -5.77 18.35 -9.64
CA LEU A 466 -5.17 17.44 -10.62
C LEU A 466 -4.31 16.35 -9.95
N GLY A 467 -4.37 16.22 -8.62
CA GLY A 467 -3.57 15.26 -7.86
C GLY A 467 -2.07 15.61 -7.84
N ALA A 468 -1.70 16.88 -8.02
CA ALA A 468 -0.31 17.30 -7.98
C ALA A 468 0.26 17.19 -6.54
N ARG A 469 1.52 16.75 -6.43
CA ARG A 469 2.25 16.66 -5.17
C ARG A 469 3.17 17.86 -4.99
N TYR A 470 3.10 18.52 -3.86
CA TYR A 470 4.13 19.47 -3.44
C TYR A 470 5.43 18.72 -3.09
N THR A 471 6.56 19.15 -3.63
CA THR A 471 7.88 18.49 -3.47
C THR A 471 8.94 19.38 -2.82
N GLY A 472 8.57 20.59 -2.39
CA GLY A 472 9.45 21.49 -1.66
C GLY A 472 9.53 22.89 -2.26
N ASP A 473 10.11 23.78 -1.49
CA ASP A 473 10.41 25.14 -1.90
C ASP A 473 11.65 25.17 -2.80
N ILE A 474 11.68 26.15 -3.71
CA ILE A 474 12.80 26.37 -4.62
C ILE A 474 13.20 27.85 -4.65
N LEU A 475 14.42 28.09 -5.13
CA LEU A 475 14.88 29.40 -5.55
C LEU A 475 15.25 29.33 -7.04
N THR A 476 14.93 30.37 -7.80
CA THR A 476 15.52 30.54 -9.13
C THR A 476 17.01 30.87 -9.02
N ALA A 477 17.76 30.66 -10.11
CA ALA A 477 19.06 31.30 -10.26
C ALA A 477 18.95 32.83 -10.08
N PRO A 478 20.03 33.55 -9.73
CA PRO A 478 19.99 35.00 -9.48
C PRO A 478 19.95 35.83 -10.78
N ALA A 479 19.06 35.46 -11.69
CA ALA A 479 18.98 35.98 -13.07
C ALA A 479 17.54 36.34 -13.49
N TYR A 480 16.61 36.43 -12.52
CA TYR A 480 15.18 36.60 -12.78
C TYR A 480 14.63 37.88 -12.15
N ARG A 481 13.61 38.45 -12.79
CA ARG A 481 12.80 39.55 -12.26
C ARG A 481 11.34 39.13 -12.20
N MET A 482 10.60 39.68 -11.24
CA MET A 482 9.19 39.39 -11.03
C MET A 482 8.36 40.64 -11.31
N TYR A 483 7.30 40.50 -12.11
CA TYR A 483 6.39 41.58 -12.47
C TYR A 483 4.96 41.23 -12.07
N ALA A 484 4.25 42.15 -11.42
CA ALA A 484 2.83 42.00 -11.12
C ALA A 484 1.99 42.36 -12.36
N LEU A 485 1.20 41.40 -12.84
CA LEU A 485 0.27 41.60 -13.95
C LEU A 485 -1.10 42.09 -13.46
N ASP A 486 -1.75 42.91 -14.28
CA ASP A 486 -3.14 43.35 -14.07
C ASP A 486 -4.12 42.25 -14.53
N THR A 487 -4.15 41.13 -13.81
CA THR A 487 -5.06 40.00 -14.05
C THR A 487 -5.99 39.79 -12.86
N VAL A 488 -7.09 39.06 -13.06
CA VAL A 488 -7.98 38.62 -11.97
C VAL A 488 -7.99 37.08 -11.88
N PRO A 489 -7.55 36.48 -10.75
CA PRO A 489 -6.82 37.12 -9.65
C PRO A 489 -5.46 37.67 -10.10
N PRO A 490 -4.82 38.58 -9.33
CA PRO A 490 -3.47 39.07 -9.61
C PRO A 490 -2.47 37.92 -9.71
N LYS A 491 -1.55 38.00 -10.68
CA LYS A 491 -0.54 36.96 -10.94
C LYS A 491 0.82 37.62 -11.18
N PRO A 492 1.92 37.00 -10.74
CA PRO A 492 3.24 37.40 -11.14
C PRO A 492 3.62 36.80 -12.50
N LEU A 493 4.46 37.52 -13.21
CA LEU A 493 5.24 37.07 -14.36
C LEU A 493 6.71 37.00 -13.96
N VAL A 494 7.36 35.87 -14.20
CA VAL A 494 8.80 35.68 -13.94
C VAL A 494 9.56 35.71 -15.25
N VAL A 495 10.49 36.65 -15.40
CA VAL A 495 11.25 36.87 -16.65
C VAL A 495 12.74 36.74 -16.38
N ARG A 496 13.43 35.97 -17.21
CA ARG A 496 14.89 35.83 -17.13
C ARG A 496 15.54 37.05 -17.78
N THR A 497 16.32 37.81 -17.02
CA THR A 497 17.02 39.01 -17.52
C THR A 497 18.53 38.83 -17.64
N GLY A 498 19.07 37.70 -17.16
CA GLY A 498 20.52 37.49 -17.10
C GLY A 498 21.14 38.33 -15.99
N THR A 499 21.95 39.32 -16.32
CA THR A 499 22.56 40.23 -15.32
C THR A 499 21.52 41.20 -14.74
N GLY A 500 21.58 41.47 -13.43
CA GLY A 500 20.69 42.42 -12.76
C GLY A 500 19.30 41.86 -12.39
N GLY A 501 19.20 40.53 -12.27
CA GLY A 501 18.06 39.84 -11.66
C GLY A 501 18.30 39.50 -10.18
N ALA A 502 17.38 38.76 -9.59
CA ALA A 502 17.41 38.23 -8.24
C ALA A 502 17.04 36.74 -8.23
N SER A 503 17.32 36.05 -7.13
CA SER A 503 16.76 34.74 -6.85
C SER A 503 15.36 34.91 -6.30
N LEU A 504 14.37 34.28 -6.94
CA LEU A 504 12.97 34.39 -6.58
C LEU A 504 12.51 33.09 -5.89
N PRO A 505 11.83 33.18 -4.73
CA PRO A 505 11.26 32.02 -4.07
C PRO A 505 10.03 31.51 -4.84
N GLY A 506 9.91 30.19 -4.92
CA GLY A 506 8.78 29.49 -5.49
C GLY A 506 8.61 28.12 -4.89
N GLU A 507 7.71 27.34 -5.48
CA GLU A 507 7.43 25.96 -5.06
C GLU A 507 7.57 25.01 -6.24
N ARG A 508 8.06 23.80 -5.98
CA ARG A 508 8.11 22.71 -6.95
C ARG A 508 6.96 21.74 -6.69
N TRP A 509 6.19 21.49 -7.74
CA TRP A 509 5.08 20.56 -7.75
C TRP A 509 5.34 19.45 -8.77
N ARG A 510 5.02 18.22 -8.43
CA ARG A 510 5.08 17.07 -9.33
C ARG A 510 3.68 16.70 -9.79
N LEU A 511 3.52 16.55 -11.10
CA LEU A 511 2.26 16.20 -11.75
C LEU A 511 2.44 14.94 -12.59
N SER A 512 1.37 14.18 -12.77
CA SER A 512 1.34 13.14 -13.79
C SER A 512 1.42 13.77 -15.19
N PRO A 513 1.93 13.06 -16.21
CA PRO A 513 2.01 13.61 -17.57
C PRO A 513 0.67 14.13 -18.10
N ALA A 514 -0.43 13.43 -17.84
CA ALA A 514 -1.76 13.86 -18.25
C ALA A 514 -2.24 15.09 -17.47
N ALA A 515 -1.96 15.15 -16.16
CA ALA A 515 -2.27 16.33 -15.33
C ALA A 515 -1.53 17.58 -15.82
N LEU A 516 -0.25 17.47 -16.17
CA LEU A 516 0.50 18.60 -16.75
C LEU A 516 -0.08 19.04 -18.10
N GLY A 517 -0.49 18.10 -18.96
CA GLY A 517 -1.15 18.41 -20.23
C GLY A 517 -2.48 19.14 -20.05
N ALA A 518 -3.32 18.67 -19.12
CA ALA A 518 -4.58 19.32 -18.77
C ALA A 518 -4.36 20.71 -18.18
N PHE A 519 -3.37 20.86 -17.28
CA PHE A 519 -2.99 22.15 -16.70
C PHE A 519 -2.57 23.15 -17.78
N LEU A 520 -1.67 22.75 -18.68
CA LEU A 520 -1.19 23.58 -19.80
C LEU A 520 -2.34 24.02 -20.71
N ALA A 521 -3.24 23.10 -21.08
CA ALA A 521 -4.37 23.40 -21.95
C ALA A 521 -5.36 24.42 -21.33
N ALA A 522 -5.44 24.48 -20.00
CA ALA A 522 -6.31 25.39 -19.26
C ALA A 522 -5.68 26.76 -18.96
N LEU A 523 -4.40 26.99 -19.28
CA LEU A 523 -3.73 28.25 -18.98
C LEU A 523 -4.28 29.41 -19.82
N PRO A 524 -4.72 30.52 -19.20
CA PRO A 524 -5.19 31.69 -19.93
C PRO A 524 -4.02 32.52 -20.45
N ALA A 525 -4.22 33.20 -21.58
CA ALA A 525 -3.29 34.26 -22.01
C ALA A 525 -3.16 35.35 -20.92
N PRO A 526 -1.97 35.95 -20.72
CA PRO A 526 -0.70 35.71 -21.43
C PRO A 526 0.18 34.65 -20.75
N MET A 527 -0.35 33.82 -19.85
CA MET A 527 0.44 32.84 -19.11
C MET A 527 1.00 31.77 -20.04
N SER A 528 2.29 31.44 -19.88
CA SER A 528 2.94 30.37 -20.62
C SER A 528 3.90 29.59 -19.72
N LEU A 529 4.19 28.34 -20.11
CA LEU A 529 5.19 27.51 -19.47
C LEU A 529 6.45 27.48 -20.32
N GLY A 530 7.60 27.68 -19.67
CA GLY A 530 8.92 27.59 -20.27
C GLY A 530 9.91 26.93 -19.32
N LYS A 531 11.20 27.03 -19.63
CA LYS A 531 12.27 26.50 -18.78
C LYS A 531 12.78 27.58 -17.82
N VAL A 532 12.86 27.22 -16.53
CA VAL A 532 13.35 28.06 -15.45
C VAL A 532 14.56 27.41 -14.81
N GLU A 533 15.65 28.16 -14.74
CA GLU A 533 16.90 27.79 -14.09
C GLU A 533 16.78 28.02 -12.59
N LEU A 534 17.11 27.00 -11.81
CA LEU A 534 17.05 27.00 -10.36
C LEU A 534 18.42 27.31 -9.75
N ALA A 535 18.44 27.66 -8.47
CA ALA A 535 19.65 28.06 -7.77
C ALA A 535 20.72 26.95 -7.70
N ASP A 536 20.30 25.68 -7.83
CA ASP A 536 21.17 24.50 -7.91
C ASP A 536 21.71 24.24 -9.33
N GLY A 537 21.39 25.10 -10.29
CA GLY A 537 21.79 24.98 -11.71
C GLY A 537 20.92 24.03 -12.53
N THR A 538 19.92 23.37 -11.92
CA THR A 538 18.96 22.53 -12.65
C THR A 538 17.92 23.37 -13.37
N TRP A 539 17.26 22.76 -14.37
CA TRP A 539 16.21 23.43 -15.16
C TRP A 539 14.88 22.69 -15.02
N ALA A 540 13.84 23.40 -14.60
CA ALA A 540 12.49 22.87 -14.46
C ALA A 540 11.52 23.57 -15.42
N THR A 541 10.39 22.93 -15.71
CA THR A 541 9.28 23.58 -16.39
C THR A 541 8.59 24.52 -15.41
N GLY A 542 8.27 25.75 -15.80
CA GLY A 542 7.65 26.72 -14.90
C GLY A 542 7.05 27.91 -15.62
N PHE A 543 6.31 28.73 -14.88
CA PHE A 543 5.75 29.97 -15.40
C PHE A 543 6.85 30.97 -15.74
N THR A 544 6.99 31.31 -17.02
CA THR A 544 7.94 32.34 -17.47
C THR A 544 7.47 32.97 -18.79
N ALA A 545 8.10 34.07 -19.20
CA ALA A 545 7.87 34.71 -20.49
C ALA A 545 9.17 35.31 -21.04
N ALA A 546 9.16 35.55 -22.36
CA ALA A 546 10.27 36.17 -23.07
C ALA A 546 10.37 37.68 -22.80
N GLU A 547 9.25 38.35 -22.56
CA GLU A 547 9.18 39.80 -22.38
C GLU A 547 8.53 40.17 -21.04
N ALA A 548 9.01 41.25 -20.44
CA ALA A 548 8.45 41.82 -19.23
C ALA A 548 7.15 42.58 -19.53
N SER A 549 6.18 42.44 -18.64
CA SER A 549 4.93 43.19 -18.66
C SER A 549 4.43 43.38 -17.23
N GLY A 550 3.80 44.51 -16.93
CA GLY A 550 3.32 44.85 -15.59
C GLY A 550 4.35 45.58 -14.72
N THR A 551 4.06 45.67 -13.42
CA THR A 551 4.86 46.43 -12.45
C THR A 551 5.99 45.57 -11.89
N ASP A 552 7.25 46.03 -11.95
CA ASP A 552 8.37 45.31 -11.37
C ASP A 552 8.27 45.27 -9.84
N ILE A 553 8.16 44.06 -9.29
CA ILE A 553 8.05 43.78 -7.86
C ILE A 553 9.23 42.95 -7.34
N THR A 554 10.33 42.87 -8.10
CA THR A 554 11.51 42.06 -7.76
C THR A 554 12.07 42.42 -6.37
N ALA A 555 12.05 43.71 -6.02
CA ALA A 555 12.53 44.19 -4.72
C ALA A 555 11.71 43.71 -3.52
N ALA A 556 10.49 43.22 -3.73
CA ALA A 556 9.67 42.63 -2.66
C ALA A 556 10.21 41.26 -2.20
N GLY A 557 11.09 40.62 -2.97
CA GLY A 557 11.69 39.33 -2.59
C GLY A 557 10.78 38.11 -2.81
N GLY A 558 9.61 38.27 -3.43
CA GLY A 558 8.71 37.18 -3.79
C GLY A 558 7.24 37.58 -3.81
N TRP A 559 6.39 36.71 -4.37
CA TRP A 559 4.95 37.00 -4.51
C TRP A 559 4.23 37.13 -3.17
N ARG A 560 4.53 36.24 -2.20
CA ARG A 560 3.95 36.30 -0.85
C ARG A 560 4.26 37.61 -0.15
N GLU A 561 5.50 38.09 -0.25
CA GLU A 561 5.93 39.36 0.36
C GLU A 561 5.30 40.56 -0.31
N HIS A 562 5.15 40.55 -1.64
CA HIS A 562 4.44 41.60 -2.37
C HIS A 562 2.97 41.75 -1.94
N LEU A 563 2.31 40.64 -1.60
CA LEU A 563 0.92 40.64 -1.15
C LEU A 563 0.74 41.00 0.34
N ARG A 564 1.82 41.16 1.11
CA ARG A 564 1.69 41.57 2.52
C ARG A 564 1.20 43.03 2.58
N PRO A 565 0.23 43.31 3.46
CA PRO A 565 -0.37 44.64 3.59
C PRO A 565 0.59 45.70 4.13
#